data_AF-A0A2T6D8C6-F1
#
_entry.id   AF-A0A2T6D8C6-F1
#
_cell.length_a   1.000
_cell.length_b   1.000
_cell.length_c   1.000
_cell.angle_alpha   90.00
_cell.angle_beta   90.00
_cell.angle_gamma   90.00
#
_symmetry.space_group_name_H-M   'P 1'
#
loop_
_entity.id
_entity.type
_entity.pdbx_description
1 polymer ?
#
loop_
_entity_poly.entity_id
_entity_poly.type
_entity_poly.pdbx_seq_one_letter_code
_entity_poly.pdbx_strand_id
1 'polypeptide(L)'
;MVVNVPLVLANVVWPALYLSQRYYSWWAIALGLVIETFALRVLLKQSLPKSFLMALAANAISAFVGVWVFVWIGFAWEYLLAYTVYQIIPLGTFNLFGWLATTMLAAAFSTSIEWAVIRFLFRMPTTRRFVLLFFGANLITAGIALVTLIVNPIKF
;
A
#
# COMPACT_ATOMS: atom_id res chain seq x y z
N MET A 1 -0.32 -43.09 5.85
CA MET A 1 0.15 -41.99 6.71
C MET A 1 -0.85 -40.86 6.53
N VAL A 2 -1.80 -40.73 7.47
CA VAL A 2 -2.84 -39.69 7.39
C VAL A 2 -2.18 -38.39 7.79
N VAL A 3 -1.97 -37.50 6.82
CA VAL A 3 -1.52 -36.14 7.10
C VAL A 3 -2.67 -35.45 7.82
N ASN A 4 -2.59 -35.37 9.14
CA ASN A 4 -3.42 -34.46 9.93
C ASN A 4 -3.04 -33.04 9.49
N VAL A 5 -3.77 -32.50 8.52
CA VAL A 5 -3.72 -31.07 8.21
C VAL A 5 -4.42 -30.39 9.39
N PRO A 6 -3.70 -29.65 10.25
CA PRO A 6 -4.38 -28.93 11.32
C PRO A 6 -5.42 -28.01 10.68
N LEU A 7 -6.62 -27.97 11.27
CA LEU A 7 -7.65 -26.97 10.95
C LEU A 7 -7.10 -25.60 11.35
N VAL A 8 -6.26 -25.02 10.50
CA VAL A 8 -5.74 -23.67 10.65
C VAL A 8 -6.84 -22.74 10.16
N LEU A 9 -7.26 -21.79 11.00
CA LEU A 9 -8.28 -20.82 10.63
C LEU A 9 -7.83 -20.08 9.35
N ALA A 10 -8.74 -19.87 8.40
CA ALA A 10 -8.40 -19.24 7.11
C ALA A 10 -7.83 -17.81 7.26
N ASN A 11 -8.18 -17.10 8.35
CA ASN A 11 -7.58 -15.80 8.69
C ASN A 11 -6.10 -15.89 9.10
N VAL A 12 -5.60 -17.08 9.46
CA VAL A 12 -4.18 -17.36 9.73
C VAL A 12 -3.43 -17.73 8.45
N VAL A 13 -4.13 -18.32 7.47
CA VAL A 13 -3.54 -18.80 6.20
C VAL A 13 -3.53 -17.72 5.12
N TRP A 14 -4.61 -16.95 4.97
CA TRP A 14 -4.75 -15.91 3.93
C TRP A 14 -5.30 -14.56 4.43
N PRO A 15 -4.57 -13.87 5.32
CA PRO A 15 -4.89 -12.52 5.78
C PRO A 15 -5.25 -11.52 4.67
N ALA A 16 -4.52 -11.55 3.54
CA ALA A 16 -4.71 -10.63 2.42
C ALA A 16 -6.14 -10.68 1.85
N LEU A 17 -6.78 -11.86 1.83
CA LEU A 17 -8.13 -12.06 1.32
C LEU A 17 -9.19 -11.42 2.24
N TYR A 18 -8.94 -11.37 3.54
CA TYR A 18 -9.84 -10.69 4.49
C TYR A 18 -9.67 -9.18 4.45
N LEU A 19 -8.46 -8.70 4.20
CA LEU A 19 -8.17 -7.27 4.05
C LEU A 19 -8.84 -6.67 2.80
N SER A 20 -9.09 -7.46 1.76
CA SER A 20 -9.72 -6.99 0.52
C SER A 20 -11.19 -6.60 0.66
N GLN A 21 -11.85 -6.92 1.79
CA GLN A 21 -13.27 -6.62 2.02
C GLN A 21 -13.52 -5.28 2.74
N ARG A 22 -12.50 -4.41 2.89
CA ARG A 22 -12.65 -3.14 3.62
C ARG A 22 -13.25 -2.00 2.79
N TYR A 23 -14.48 -1.62 3.12
CA TYR A 23 -15.22 -0.50 2.51
C TYR A 23 -15.19 0.83 3.31
N TYR A 24 -14.44 0.93 4.43
CA TYR A 24 -14.62 2.00 5.44
C TYR A 24 -13.51 3.07 5.55
N SER A 25 -12.58 3.16 4.58
CA SER A 25 -11.40 4.04 4.69
C SER A 25 -11.53 5.42 4.00
N TRP A 26 -12.75 5.91 3.76
CA TRP A 26 -12.99 7.16 3.00
C TRP A 26 -12.23 8.38 3.54
N TRP A 27 -12.14 8.53 4.86
CA TRP A 27 -11.39 9.63 5.47
C TRP A 27 -9.88 9.49 5.26
N ALA A 28 -9.34 8.27 5.27
CA ALA A 28 -7.93 7.99 5.04
C ALA A 28 -7.56 8.25 3.57
N ILE A 29 -8.47 7.90 2.64
CA ILE A 29 -8.34 8.24 1.22
C ILE A 29 -8.32 9.77 1.05
N ALA A 30 -9.28 10.48 1.65
CA ALA A 30 -9.33 11.94 1.57
C ALA A 30 -8.06 12.60 2.14
N LEU A 31 -7.60 12.14 3.30
CA LEU A 31 -6.38 12.65 3.93
C LEU A 31 -5.13 12.35 3.08
N GLY A 32 -5.03 11.14 2.52
CA GLY A 32 -3.93 10.77 1.64
C GLY A 32 -3.89 11.66 0.39
N LEU A 33 -5.05 11.90 -0.21
CA LEU A 33 -5.19 12.77 -1.37
C LEU A 33 -4.77 14.22 -1.08
N VAL A 34 -5.08 14.73 0.12
CA VAL A 34 -4.61 16.05 0.59
C VAL A 34 -3.08 16.05 0.71
N ILE A 35 -2.50 15.07 1.40
CA ILE A 35 -1.04 14.96 1.60
C ILE A 35 -0.32 14.94 0.25
N GLU A 36 -0.77 14.11 -0.68
CA GLU A 36 -0.13 13.96 -1.99
C GLU A 36 -0.33 15.19 -2.88
N THR A 37 -1.50 15.83 -2.80
CA THR A 37 -1.74 17.11 -3.48
C THR A 37 -0.72 18.17 -3.04
N PHE A 38 -0.47 18.29 -1.73
CA PHE A 38 0.53 19.20 -1.21
C PHE A 38 1.96 18.78 -1.56
N ALA A 39 2.28 17.48 -1.50
CA ALA A 39 3.58 16.95 -1.91
C ALA A 39 3.87 17.31 -3.39
N LEU A 40 2.93 17.07 -4.30
CA LEU A 40 3.07 17.43 -5.71
C LEU A 40 3.19 18.93 -5.92
N ARG A 41 2.40 19.72 -5.20
CA ARG A 41 2.49 21.19 -5.24
C ARG A 41 3.89 21.66 -4.86
N VAL A 42 4.44 21.16 -3.76
CA VAL A 42 5.77 21.56 -3.25
C VAL A 42 6.88 21.06 -4.19
N LEU A 43 6.80 19.81 -4.63
CA LEU A 43 7.87 19.18 -5.41
C LEU A 43 7.90 19.64 -6.88
N LEU A 44 6.74 19.86 -7.50
CA LEU A 44 6.62 20.24 -8.92
C LEU A 44 6.30 21.72 -9.12
N LYS A 45 6.08 22.48 -8.03
CA LYS A 45 5.73 23.92 -8.05
C LYS A 45 4.52 24.24 -8.93
N GLN A 46 3.56 23.33 -9.02
CA GLN A 46 2.34 23.52 -9.81
C GLN A 46 1.26 24.25 -8.99
N SER A 47 0.24 24.78 -9.67
CA SER A 47 -0.93 25.34 -8.99
C SER A 47 -1.68 24.26 -8.19
N LEU A 48 -2.44 24.68 -7.17
CA LEU A 48 -3.20 23.74 -6.34
C LEU A 48 -4.19 22.89 -7.15
N PRO A 49 -5.01 23.44 -8.08
CA PRO A 49 -5.95 22.64 -8.86
C PRO A 49 -5.26 21.61 -9.74
N LYS A 50 -4.11 21.98 -10.33
CA LYS A 50 -3.34 21.06 -11.16
C LYS A 50 -2.68 19.96 -10.34
N SER A 51 -2.17 20.30 -9.15
CA SER A 51 -1.58 19.31 -8.22
C SER A 51 -2.63 18.34 -7.71
N PHE A 52 -3.83 18.83 -7.42
CA PHE A 52 -4.97 18.00 -7.03
C PHE A 52 -5.38 17.05 -8.16
N LEU A 53 -5.50 17.55 -9.39
CA LEU A 53 -5.84 16.72 -10.54
C LEU A 53 -4.80 15.62 -10.79
N MET A 54 -3.51 15.94 -10.63
CA MET A 54 -2.42 14.96 -10.73
C MET A 54 -2.54 13.90 -9.64
N ALA A 55 -2.70 14.31 -8.38
CA ALA A 55 -2.86 13.38 -7.26
C ALA A 55 -4.08 12.46 -7.45
N LEU A 56 -5.23 13.04 -7.82
CA LEU A 56 -6.47 12.29 -8.05
C LEU A 56 -6.32 11.27 -9.18
N ALA A 57 -5.77 11.67 -10.33
CA ALA A 57 -5.58 10.76 -11.45
C ALA A 57 -4.56 9.65 -11.12
N ALA A 58 -3.46 10.01 -10.47
CA ALA A 58 -2.43 9.06 -10.07
C ALA A 58 -2.98 8.02 -9.08
N ASN A 59 -3.72 8.46 -8.06
CA ASN A 59 -4.38 7.58 -7.09
C ASN A 59 -5.46 6.71 -7.73
N ALA A 60 -6.27 7.27 -8.63
CA ALA A 60 -7.32 6.49 -9.29
C ALA A 60 -6.72 5.36 -10.13
N ILE A 61 -5.64 5.65 -10.86
CA ILE A 61 -4.94 4.65 -11.68
C ILE A 61 -4.21 3.64 -10.78
N SER A 62 -3.48 4.08 -9.75
CA SER A 62 -2.77 3.18 -8.84
C SER A 62 -3.73 2.29 -8.05
N ALA A 63 -4.88 2.80 -7.63
CA ALA A 63 -5.94 2.02 -7.00
C ALA A 63 -6.55 1.00 -7.97
N PHE A 64 -6.86 1.41 -9.21
CA PHE A 64 -7.40 0.51 -10.23
C PHE A 64 -6.44 -0.65 -10.53
N VAL A 65 -5.15 -0.35 -10.73
CA VAL A 65 -4.11 -1.37 -10.92
C VAL A 65 -3.93 -2.21 -9.65
N GLY A 66 -3.94 -1.56 -8.48
CA GLY A 66 -3.76 -2.18 -7.18
C GLY A 66 -4.83 -3.23 -6.86
N VAL A 67 -6.09 -3.01 -7.24
CA VAL A 67 -7.19 -3.98 -7.04
C VAL A 67 -6.84 -5.34 -7.65
N TRP A 68 -6.20 -5.35 -8.82
CA TRP A 68 -5.81 -6.59 -9.49
C TRP A 68 -4.49 -7.13 -8.98
N VAL A 69 -3.53 -6.26 -8.70
CA VAL A 69 -2.14 -6.68 -8.45
C VAL A 69 -1.87 -6.99 -6.97
N PHE A 70 -2.47 -6.25 -6.03
CA PHE A 70 -2.15 -6.42 -4.60
C PHE A 70 -2.58 -7.76 -4.03
N VAL A 71 -3.63 -8.38 -4.56
CA VAL A 71 -4.04 -9.74 -4.14
C VAL A 71 -2.91 -10.73 -4.44
N TRP A 72 -2.35 -10.69 -5.66
CA TRP A 72 -1.27 -11.58 -6.06
C TRP A 72 0.05 -11.28 -5.35
N ILE A 73 0.38 -10.00 -5.16
CA ILE A 73 1.57 -9.60 -4.39
C ILE A 73 1.44 -10.07 -2.94
N GLY A 74 0.26 -9.92 -2.32
CA GLY A 74 0.00 -10.38 -0.96
C GLY A 74 0.22 -11.88 -0.82
N PHE A 75 -0.34 -12.68 -1.73
CA PHE A 75 -0.09 -14.13 -1.74
C PHE A 75 1.38 -14.49 -1.93
N ALA A 76 2.07 -13.86 -2.88
CA ALA A 76 3.49 -14.10 -3.10
C ALA A 76 4.34 -13.74 -1.88
N TRP A 77 4.00 -12.64 -1.20
CA TRP A 77 4.67 -12.18 0.01
C TRP A 77 4.46 -13.13 1.19
N GLU A 78 3.22 -13.53 1.45
CA GLU A 78 2.89 -14.50 2.51
C GLU A 78 3.59 -15.85 2.25
N TYR A 79 3.60 -16.33 1.01
CA TYR A 79 4.30 -17.55 0.62
C TYR A 79 5.82 -17.43 0.83
N LEU A 80 6.43 -16.32 0.42
CA LEU A 80 7.86 -16.08 0.61
C LEU A 80 8.24 -16.05 2.09
N LEU A 81 7.46 -15.36 2.93
CA LEU A 81 7.71 -15.30 4.37
C LEU A 81 7.60 -16.67 5.04
N ALA A 82 6.59 -17.46 4.67
CA ALA A 82 6.40 -18.81 5.19
C ALA A 82 7.58 -19.74 4.88
N TYR A 83 8.17 -19.61 3.69
CA TYR A 83 9.27 -20.48 3.25
C TYR A 83 10.65 -20.00 3.73
N THR A 84 10.84 -18.71 3.96
CA THR A 84 12.17 -18.13 4.28
C THR A 84 12.31 -17.68 5.72
N VAL A 85 11.37 -16.89 6.22
CA VAL A 85 11.49 -16.20 7.52
C VAL A 85 10.91 -17.03 8.65
N TYR A 86 9.70 -17.58 8.47
CA TYR A 86 9.00 -18.31 9.53
C TYR A 86 9.62 -19.67 9.86
N GLN A 87 10.51 -20.18 9.01
CA GLN A 87 11.34 -21.35 9.31
C GLN A 87 12.45 -21.05 10.35
N ILE A 88 12.88 -19.79 10.44
CA ILE A 88 14.03 -19.36 11.24
C ILE A 88 13.58 -18.58 12.47
N ILE A 89 12.54 -17.75 12.33
CA ILE A 89 12.00 -16.93 13.39
C ILE A 89 10.50 -17.21 13.48
N PRO A 90 10.00 -17.82 14.57
CA PRO A 90 8.58 -18.13 14.76
C PRO A 90 7.79 -16.85 15.11
N LEU A 91 7.82 -15.87 14.21
CA LEU A 91 6.95 -14.71 14.26
C LEU A 91 5.59 -15.11 13.65
N GLY A 92 4.50 -14.82 14.34
CA GLY A 92 3.17 -15.02 13.77
C GLY A 92 2.96 -14.21 12.48
N THR A 93 2.01 -14.63 11.64
CA THR A 93 1.69 -14.00 10.35
C THR A 93 1.35 -12.50 10.49
N PHE A 94 0.80 -12.10 11.64
CA PHE A 94 0.45 -10.72 11.98
C PHE A 94 1.45 -10.09 12.96
N ASN A 95 2.70 -9.98 12.56
CA ASN A 95 3.71 -9.28 13.36
C ASN A 95 3.99 -7.87 12.83
N LEU A 96 4.49 -6.99 13.71
CA LEU A 96 4.77 -5.59 13.38
C LEU A 96 5.72 -5.45 12.18
N PHE A 97 6.77 -6.28 12.11
CA PHE A 97 7.75 -6.20 11.02
C PHE A 97 7.12 -6.58 9.67
N GLY A 98 6.25 -7.58 9.64
CA GLY A 98 5.47 -7.95 8.46
C GLY A 98 4.58 -6.81 7.99
N TRP A 99 3.88 -6.15 8.90
CA TRP A 99 3.05 -4.99 8.59
C TRP A 99 3.85 -3.79 8.06
N LEU A 100 5.00 -3.50 8.68
CA LEU A 100 5.90 -2.46 8.21
C LEU A 100 6.43 -2.77 6.80
N ALA A 101 6.86 -4.01 6.56
CA ALA A 101 7.33 -4.44 5.24
C ALA A 101 6.22 -4.34 4.18
N THR A 102 5.02 -4.82 4.47
CA THR A 102 3.86 -4.70 3.58
C THR A 102 3.53 -3.23 3.28
N THR A 103 3.60 -2.36 4.29
CA THR A 103 3.37 -0.91 4.11
C THR A 103 4.43 -0.28 3.21
N MET A 104 5.70 -0.64 3.40
CA MET A 104 6.80 -0.17 2.54
C MET A 104 6.65 -0.65 1.09
N LEU A 105 6.30 -1.92 0.89
CA LEU A 105 6.08 -2.50 -0.43
C LEU A 105 4.87 -1.84 -1.13
N ALA A 106 3.77 -1.65 -0.41
CA ALA A 106 2.58 -0.96 -0.92
C ALA A 106 2.91 0.47 -1.35
N ALA A 107 3.63 1.23 -0.51
CA ALA A 107 4.07 2.59 -0.84
C ALA A 107 5.00 2.61 -2.05
N ALA A 108 5.92 1.64 -2.16
CA ALA A 108 6.87 1.57 -3.28
C ALA A 108 6.15 1.26 -4.60
N PHE A 109 5.19 0.34 -4.55
CA PHE A 109 4.35 -0.01 -5.69
C PHE A 109 3.50 1.18 -6.13
N SER A 110 2.78 1.83 -5.20
CA SER A 110 1.94 3.00 -5.50
C SER A 110 2.78 4.14 -6.08
N THR A 111 3.91 4.45 -5.45
CA THR A 111 4.85 5.47 -5.94
C THR A 111 5.32 5.18 -7.36
N SER A 112 5.58 3.91 -7.70
CA SER A 112 6.07 3.52 -9.03
C SER A 112 5.01 3.80 -10.10
N ILE A 113 3.75 3.46 -9.83
CA ILE A 113 2.63 3.72 -10.75
C ILE A 113 2.36 5.22 -10.84
N GLU A 114 2.23 5.89 -9.71
CA GLU A 114 1.92 7.32 -9.66
C GLU A 114 3.02 8.16 -10.31
N TRP A 115 4.29 7.81 -10.08
CA TRP A 115 5.42 8.42 -10.77
C TRP A 115 5.29 8.26 -12.29
N ALA A 116 4.93 7.07 -12.78
CA ALA A 116 4.71 6.84 -14.20
C ALA A 116 3.54 7.70 -14.74
N VAL A 117 2.43 7.80 -14.01
CA VAL A 117 1.31 8.68 -14.37
C VAL A 117 1.77 10.14 -14.46
N ILE A 118 2.44 10.64 -13.43
CA ILE A 118 2.93 12.04 -13.38
C ILE A 118 3.93 12.31 -14.52
N ARG A 119 4.83 11.36 -14.79
CA ARG A 119 5.87 11.47 -15.80
C ARG A 119 5.30 11.41 -17.22
N PHE A 120 4.41 10.48 -17.50
CA PHE A 120 3.96 10.19 -18.87
C PHE A 120 2.62 10.84 -19.21
N LEU A 121 1.63 10.79 -18.31
CA LEU A 121 0.31 11.40 -18.56
C LEU A 121 0.36 12.92 -18.42
N PHE A 122 0.96 13.42 -17.34
CA PHE A 122 1.07 14.86 -17.07
C PHE A 122 2.35 15.49 -17.62
N ARG A 123 3.26 14.69 -18.19
CA ARG A 123 4.51 15.13 -18.83
C ARG A 123 5.39 15.99 -17.90
N MET A 124 5.39 15.68 -16.60
CA MET A 124 6.16 16.44 -15.63
C MET A 124 7.63 16.00 -15.60
N PRO A 125 8.58 16.96 -15.45
CA PRO A 125 9.97 16.62 -15.18
C PRO A 125 10.09 16.07 -13.75
N THR A 126 10.49 14.81 -13.63
CA THR A 126 10.70 14.14 -12.34
C THR A 126 12.18 13.83 -12.17
N THR A 127 12.73 14.09 -10.99
CA THR A 127 14.13 13.76 -10.64
C THR A 127 14.18 12.60 -9.66
N ARG A 128 15.37 12.03 -9.40
CA ARG A 128 15.54 11.03 -8.34
C ARG A 128 15.09 11.56 -6.96
N ARG A 129 15.38 12.84 -6.67
CA ARG A 129 14.92 13.51 -5.44
C ARG A 129 13.40 13.59 -5.37
N PHE A 130 12.73 13.86 -6.49
CA PHE A 130 11.27 13.81 -6.58
C PHE A 130 10.76 12.42 -6.17
N VAL A 131 11.27 11.34 -6.79
CA VAL A 131 10.81 9.98 -6.52
C VAL A 131 11.00 9.60 -5.04
N LEU A 132 12.16 9.92 -4.45
CA LEU A 132 12.43 9.62 -3.04
C LEU A 132 11.51 10.37 -2.07
N LEU A 133 11.28 11.66 -2.30
CA LEU A 133 10.39 12.45 -1.43
C LEU A 133 8.93 12.08 -1.63
N PHE A 134 8.53 11.76 -2.87
CA PHE A 134 7.19 11.34 -3.20
C PHE A 134 6.88 9.93 -2.66
N PHE A 135 7.88 9.03 -2.66
CA PHE A 135 7.82 7.77 -1.91
C PHE A 135 7.59 8.01 -0.41
N GLY A 136 8.28 8.99 0.18
CA GLY A 136 8.04 9.37 1.59
C GLY A 136 6.60 9.80 1.85
N ALA A 137 6.00 10.59 0.94
CA ALA A 137 4.59 10.97 1.05
C ALA A 137 3.67 9.74 0.96
N ASN A 138 3.89 8.87 -0.02
CA ASN A 138 3.16 7.60 -0.17
C ASN A 138 3.32 6.66 1.04
N LEU A 139 4.49 6.66 1.68
CA LEU A 139 4.74 5.87 2.89
C LEU A 139 3.94 6.42 4.08
N ILE A 140 3.78 7.74 4.18
CA ILE A 140 2.92 8.37 5.19
C ILE A 140 1.45 8.02 4.93
N THR A 141 0.98 8.11 3.68
CA THR A 141 -0.41 7.78 3.33
C THR A 141 -0.72 6.30 3.57
N ALA A 142 0.18 5.40 3.17
CA ALA A 142 0.09 3.97 3.49
C ALA A 142 0.16 3.70 5.00
N GLY A 143 1.01 4.44 5.73
CA GLY A 143 1.11 4.35 7.19
C GLY A 143 -0.18 4.78 7.90
N ILE A 144 -0.85 5.82 7.42
CA ILE A 144 -2.18 6.22 7.92
C ILE A 144 -3.17 5.08 7.72
N ALA A 145 -3.17 4.44 6.55
CA ALA A 145 -3.99 3.26 6.28
C ALA A 145 -3.68 2.12 7.27
N LEU A 146 -2.41 1.87 7.57
CA LEU A 146 -2.00 0.89 8.59
C LEU A 146 -2.52 1.27 9.99
N VAL A 147 -2.41 2.54 10.41
CA VAL A 147 -2.93 2.99 11.70
C VAL A 147 -4.45 2.78 11.80
N THR A 148 -5.19 2.92 10.69
CA THR A 148 -6.63 2.60 10.69
C THR A 148 -6.92 1.14 11.02
N LEU A 149 -6.02 0.21 10.67
CA LEU A 149 -6.14 -1.20 11.02
C LEU A 149 -5.96 -1.43 12.52
N ILE A 150 -5.17 -0.59 13.19
CA ILE A 150 -4.96 -0.66 14.64
C ILE A 150 -6.17 -0.07 15.39
N VAL A 151 -6.66 1.10 14.94
CA VAL A 151 -7.77 1.82 15.61
C VAL A 151 -9.11 1.14 15.35
N ASN A 152 -9.34 0.66 14.12
CA ASN A 152 -10.53 -0.10 13.75
C ASN A 152 -10.08 -1.49 13.29
N PRO A 153 -9.78 -2.41 14.22
CA PRO A 153 -9.35 -3.76 13.89
C PRO A 153 -10.42 -4.51 13.12
N ILE A 154 -10.00 -5.50 12.35
CA ILE A 154 -10.90 -6.39 11.60
C ILE A 154 -11.80 -7.07 12.65
N LYS A 155 -13.10 -6.81 12.60
CA LYS A 155 -14.08 -7.55 13.40
C LYS A 155 -14.32 -8.87 12.66
N PHE A 156 -13.96 -9.96 13.32
CA PHE A 156 -14.21 -11.33 12.85
C PHE A 156 -15.62 -11.77 13.24
#